data_AF-A0A812JPS0-F1
#
_entry.id   AF-A0A812JPS0-F1
#
_cell.length_a   1.000
_cell.length_b   1.000
_cell.length_c   1.000
_cell.angle_alpha   90.00
_cell.angle_beta   90.00
_cell.angle_gamma   90.00
#
_symmetry.space_group_name_H-M   'P 1'
#
loop_
_entity.id
_entity.type
_entity.pdbx_description
1 polymer ?
#
loop_
_entity_poly.entity_id
_entity_poly.type
_entity_poly.pdbx_seq_one_letter_code
_entity_poly.pdbx_strand_id
1 'polypeptide(L)'
;MAVTNCCCAEVRMRDKGVQRLAELLDEEVEAVDLANNELGPPGVCRLANALCQRSLEQLRRLDLSANALTDDAASRLAKGLQRCPRLLRLDLRSNAIQDGHALGELIAGHGNMTRLSLRRNRLAGFGMAALFNGILENARRGGQLADVDVAWNPLAQDGPLAAKAISTVFRESATLYHCDLSYCSMDAASCSLLGEGLRDNHSLYGLHIVGNAATMDADGFLTPLTLLRSERPNAPQDSERQRSMVFGSLQPGPEALLGAHGSQGFGAEDDLNGRDVLEMKSACWACEGWVRQEIEWPYDPGDPPKAVWAFTGLDSFRRALRLRPEGGPRPCFKAARMVPPGHRLQVIFQVDSRIQLLDDREKLAVPAEITLRICQELPELKPDPDQVVSAENSPRSGRQVLIASVTEASVINRTEGLMSSTAACRGVVTDGPADGDTVLLPRVTEAEFKAKAKRSPPFWSTFKKESPSLRREALRIDWLRCRLGHVVPETEIDDIKKAMEPHYGWLMCLYRRVSSQDVSGEIGFGISQLQAGELMADCGICDGSTTKVADLDRNFIAAKVTPVEMKKTMAIVNDKTLVRYEFLEFLLRVANHHFFKSGVARPELGPPSPLCKSRHVQLARGNDNGRS
;
A
#
# COMPACT_ATOMS: atom_id res chain seq x y z
N MET A 1 -33.03 -11.24 21.36
CA MET A 1 -31.67 -11.18 20.80
C MET A 1 -31.44 -9.72 20.47
N ALA A 2 -30.47 -9.06 21.10
CA ALA A 2 -30.17 -7.64 20.81
C ALA A 2 -29.61 -7.51 19.40
N VAL A 3 -30.00 -6.48 18.66
CA VAL A 3 -29.57 -6.28 17.28
C VAL A 3 -28.28 -5.48 17.30
N THR A 4 -27.14 -6.15 17.19
CA THR A 4 -25.83 -5.46 17.17
C THR A 4 -25.49 -4.84 15.82
N ASN A 5 -26.05 -5.36 14.73
CA ASN A 5 -25.87 -4.83 13.38
C ASN A 5 -27.23 -4.69 12.68
N CYS A 6 -27.58 -3.48 12.27
CA CYS A 6 -28.79 -3.18 11.52
C CYS A 6 -28.43 -2.85 10.06
N CYS A 7 -28.73 -3.77 9.14
CA CYS A 7 -28.52 -3.53 7.70
C CYS A 7 -29.86 -3.32 6.99
N CYS A 8 -30.05 -2.10 6.46
CA CYS A 8 -31.24 -1.70 5.71
C CYS A 8 -30.84 -0.94 4.43
N ALA A 9 -29.70 -1.27 3.83
CA ALA A 9 -29.27 -0.70 2.56
C ALA A 9 -30.17 -1.13 1.40
N GLU A 10 -30.33 -0.24 0.41
CA GLU A 10 -31.01 -0.54 -0.86
C GLU A 10 -32.49 -0.98 -0.74
N VAL A 11 -33.16 -0.65 0.36
CA VAL A 11 -34.57 -1.03 0.60
C VAL A 11 -35.57 0.07 0.21
N ARG A 12 -35.10 1.14 -0.45
CA ARG A 12 -35.88 2.34 -0.81
C ARG A 12 -36.56 2.99 0.40
N MET A 13 -35.87 2.96 1.54
CA MET A 13 -36.35 3.58 2.78
C MET A 13 -36.50 5.09 2.60
N ARG A 14 -37.59 5.65 3.12
CA ARG A 14 -37.88 7.09 3.15
C ARG A 14 -37.98 7.60 4.58
N ASP A 15 -38.29 8.90 4.73
CA ASP A 15 -38.30 9.62 6.00
C ASP A 15 -39.11 8.96 7.14
N LYS A 16 -40.34 8.51 6.87
CA LYS A 16 -41.16 7.81 7.88
C LYS A 16 -40.60 6.43 8.24
N GLY A 17 -39.99 5.75 7.26
CA GLY A 17 -39.37 4.45 7.46
C GLY A 17 -38.16 4.54 8.38
N VAL A 18 -37.25 5.48 8.13
CA VAL A 18 -36.07 5.67 8.98
C VAL A 18 -36.43 6.21 10.35
N GLN A 19 -37.49 7.02 10.48
CA GLN A 19 -37.99 7.41 11.78
C GLN A 19 -38.43 6.19 12.59
N ARG A 20 -39.22 5.30 11.99
CA ARG A 20 -39.67 4.09 12.68
C ARG A 20 -38.51 3.17 13.00
N LEU A 21 -37.54 3.04 12.10
CA LEU A 21 -36.32 2.27 12.36
C LEU A 21 -35.55 2.86 13.55
N ALA A 22 -35.32 4.17 13.58
CA ALA A 22 -34.59 4.84 14.65
C ALA A 22 -35.26 4.68 16.02
N GLU A 23 -36.60 4.60 16.06
CA GLU A 23 -37.35 4.27 17.28
C GLU A 23 -37.14 2.83 17.76
N LEU A 24 -36.74 1.93 16.87
CA LEU A 24 -36.52 0.50 17.12
C LEU A 24 -35.04 0.13 17.34
N LEU A 25 -34.10 1.02 17.02
CA LEU A 25 -32.68 0.80 17.31
C LEU A 25 -32.48 0.70 18.82
N ASP A 26 -31.84 -0.39 19.26
CA ASP A 26 -31.51 -0.63 20.66
C ASP A 26 -30.13 -0.04 21.02
N GLU A 27 -29.84 0.08 22.32
CA GLU A 27 -28.59 0.67 22.84
C GLU A 27 -27.34 -0.18 22.55
N GLU A 28 -27.51 -1.46 22.18
CA GLU A 28 -26.43 -2.41 21.85
C GLU A 28 -26.06 -2.38 20.35
N VAL A 29 -26.75 -1.57 19.54
CA VAL A 29 -26.43 -1.38 18.12
C VAL A 29 -25.01 -0.84 17.96
N GLU A 30 -24.16 -1.62 17.30
CA GLU A 30 -22.79 -1.23 16.95
C GLU A 30 -22.65 -0.74 15.50
N ALA A 31 -23.55 -1.16 14.61
CA ALA A 31 -23.50 -0.75 13.22
C ALA A 31 -24.88 -0.53 12.61
N VAL A 32 -25.01 0.55 11.85
CA VAL A 32 -26.22 0.87 11.08
C VAL A 32 -25.83 1.14 9.62
N ASP A 33 -26.38 0.33 8.72
CA ASP A 33 -26.32 0.54 7.27
C ASP A 33 -27.64 1.06 6.73
N LEU A 34 -27.61 2.27 6.18
CA LEU A 34 -28.74 2.87 5.49
C LEU A 34 -28.35 3.34 4.09
N ALA A 35 -27.26 2.82 3.52
CA ALA A 35 -26.77 3.20 2.20
C ALA A 35 -27.82 3.02 1.10
N ASN A 36 -27.75 3.86 0.05
CA ASN A 36 -28.54 3.73 -1.17
C ASN A 36 -30.06 3.68 -0.91
N ASN A 37 -30.55 4.60 -0.10
CA ASN A 37 -31.98 4.75 0.19
C ASN A 37 -32.50 6.13 -0.28
N GLU A 38 -33.78 6.38 -0.07
CA GLU A 38 -34.48 7.61 -0.46
C GLU A 38 -34.79 8.47 0.78
N LEU A 39 -33.87 8.52 1.76
CA LEU A 39 -34.13 9.23 3.02
C LEU A 39 -34.35 10.73 2.79
N GLY A 40 -33.52 11.32 1.93
CA GLY A 40 -33.49 12.76 1.70
C GLY A 40 -33.22 13.57 2.98
N PRO A 41 -33.25 14.91 2.90
CA PRO A 41 -33.07 15.75 4.07
C PRO A 41 -34.08 15.45 5.20
N PRO A 42 -35.40 15.29 4.94
CA PRO A 42 -36.35 15.02 6.01
C PRO A 42 -36.06 13.72 6.77
N GLY A 43 -35.67 12.64 6.09
CA GLY A 43 -35.36 11.37 6.73
C GLY A 43 -34.12 11.45 7.60
N VAL A 44 -33.07 12.10 7.12
CA VAL A 44 -31.84 12.27 7.89
C VAL A 44 -32.06 13.18 9.10
N CYS A 45 -32.87 14.24 8.95
CA CYS A 45 -33.28 15.08 10.07
C CYS A 45 -34.06 14.29 11.13
N ARG A 46 -34.94 13.36 10.73
CA ARG A 46 -35.66 12.48 11.66
C ARG A 46 -34.71 11.53 12.39
N LEU A 47 -33.77 10.92 11.67
CA LEU A 47 -32.72 10.09 12.27
C LEU A 47 -31.88 10.88 13.27
N ALA A 48 -31.40 12.06 12.88
CA ALA A 48 -30.62 12.95 13.72
C ALA A 48 -31.37 13.34 15.01
N ASN A 49 -32.66 13.69 14.90
CA ASN A 49 -33.50 13.99 16.06
C ASN A 49 -33.65 12.77 16.98
N ALA A 50 -33.78 11.56 16.44
CA ALA A 50 -33.82 10.35 17.25
C ALA A 50 -32.49 10.12 17.98
N LEU A 51 -31.34 10.34 17.34
CA LEU A 51 -30.02 10.27 17.97
C LEU A 51 -29.81 11.35 19.06
N CYS A 52 -30.41 12.53 18.89
CA CYS A 52 -30.41 13.55 19.95
C CYS A 52 -31.23 13.12 21.17
N GLN A 53 -32.32 12.38 20.96
CA GLN A 53 -33.22 11.90 22.03
C GLN A 53 -32.70 10.64 22.72
N ARG A 54 -31.95 9.80 22.00
CA ARG A 54 -31.45 8.50 22.46
C ARG A 54 -29.98 8.36 22.13
N SER A 55 -29.17 8.13 23.17
CA SER A 55 -27.72 7.93 23.05
C SER A 55 -27.45 6.52 22.52
N LEU A 56 -26.90 6.38 21.32
CA LEU A 56 -26.41 5.09 20.83
C LEU A 56 -24.93 4.95 21.20
N GLU A 57 -24.68 4.63 22.47
CA GLU A 57 -23.31 4.63 23.01
C GLU A 57 -22.42 3.54 22.40
N GLN A 58 -23.00 2.43 21.94
CA GLN A 58 -22.26 1.35 21.29
C GLN A 58 -22.07 1.55 19.79
N LEU A 59 -22.68 2.58 19.19
CA LEU A 59 -22.60 2.79 17.74
C LEU A 59 -21.16 3.08 17.33
N ARG A 60 -20.59 2.17 16.53
CA ARG A 60 -19.23 2.26 15.97
C ARG A 60 -19.23 2.61 14.49
N ARG A 61 -20.28 2.27 13.75
CA ARG A 61 -20.35 2.44 12.29
C ARG A 61 -21.71 2.96 11.84
N LEU A 62 -21.71 4.02 11.04
CA LEU A 62 -22.90 4.55 10.39
C LEU A 62 -22.63 4.80 8.91
N ASP A 63 -23.38 4.14 8.03
CA ASP A 63 -23.38 4.39 6.58
C ASP A 63 -24.71 5.06 6.18
N LEU A 64 -24.62 6.29 5.68
CA LEU A 64 -25.72 7.09 5.12
C LEU A 64 -25.39 7.51 3.69
N SER A 65 -24.58 6.73 2.99
CA SER A 65 -24.18 7.01 1.62
C SER A 65 -25.35 6.98 0.65
N ALA A 66 -25.31 7.79 -0.40
CA ALA A 66 -26.33 7.85 -1.45
C ALA A 66 -27.76 8.03 -0.91
N ASN A 67 -27.97 9.08 -0.09
CA ASN A 67 -29.26 9.40 0.53
C ASN A 67 -29.72 10.84 0.31
N ALA A 68 -29.04 11.57 -0.58
CA ALA A 68 -29.31 12.98 -0.90
C ALA A 68 -29.29 13.93 0.31
N LEU A 69 -28.34 13.73 1.24
CA LEU A 69 -28.13 14.64 2.37
C LEU A 69 -27.73 16.04 1.88
N THR A 70 -28.31 17.07 2.48
CA THR A 70 -27.96 18.50 2.27
C THR A 70 -27.26 19.07 3.50
N ASP A 71 -26.84 20.33 3.45
CA ASP A 71 -26.11 21.00 4.57
C ASP A 71 -26.92 21.05 5.88
N ASP A 72 -28.23 21.37 5.81
CA ASP A 72 -29.09 21.37 7.02
C ASP A 72 -29.21 19.97 7.62
N ALA A 73 -29.35 18.95 6.77
CA ALA A 73 -29.41 17.56 7.21
C ALA A 73 -28.07 17.11 7.83
N ALA A 74 -26.94 17.46 7.21
CA ALA A 74 -25.60 17.18 7.73
C ALA A 74 -25.35 17.90 9.07
N SER A 75 -25.80 19.15 9.21
CA SER A 75 -25.70 19.91 10.47
C SER A 75 -26.50 19.27 11.61
N ARG A 76 -27.74 18.83 11.32
CA ARG A 76 -28.55 18.11 12.32
C ARG A 76 -27.95 16.76 12.65
N LEU A 77 -27.49 16.02 11.65
CA LEU A 77 -26.81 14.74 11.85
C LEU A 77 -25.58 14.92 12.73
N ALA A 78 -24.73 15.92 12.47
CA ALA A 78 -23.59 16.25 13.30
C ALA A 78 -23.98 16.48 14.77
N LYS A 79 -25.06 17.22 15.04
CA LYS A 79 -25.58 17.40 16.41
C LYS A 79 -26.04 16.09 17.04
N GLY A 80 -26.74 15.24 16.30
CA GLY A 80 -27.16 13.91 16.78
C GLY A 80 -25.97 13.00 17.09
N LEU A 81 -24.95 12.99 16.23
CA LEU A 81 -23.77 12.14 16.40
C LEU A 81 -22.88 12.55 17.57
N GLN A 82 -22.99 13.77 18.11
CA GLN A 82 -22.36 14.13 19.40
C GLN A 82 -22.79 13.22 20.56
N ARG A 83 -23.93 12.54 20.44
CA ARG A 83 -24.44 11.54 21.39
C ARG A 83 -23.95 10.11 21.10
N CYS A 84 -23.04 9.92 20.15
CA CYS A 84 -22.50 8.61 19.75
C CYS A 84 -20.97 8.59 19.95
N PRO A 85 -20.46 8.67 21.19
CA PRO A 85 -19.04 8.92 21.46
C PRO A 85 -18.08 7.80 21.02
N ARG A 86 -18.59 6.59 20.76
CA ARG A 86 -17.80 5.43 20.29
C ARG A 86 -17.81 5.28 18.76
N LEU A 87 -18.37 6.25 18.02
CA LEU A 87 -18.42 6.21 16.57
C LEU A 87 -17.00 6.20 15.99
N LEU A 88 -16.66 5.12 15.30
CA LEU A 88 -15.36 4.90 14.67
C LEU A 88 -15.37 5.25 13.18
N ARG A 89 -16.48 5.00 12.49
CA ARG A 89 -16.60 5.16 11.03
C ARG A 89 -17.91 5.85 10.65
N LEU A 90 -17.79 6.88 9.82
CA LEU A 90 -18.93 7.59 9.24
C LEU A 90 -18.78 7.65 7.71
N ASP A 91 -19.74 7.07 6.99
CA ASP A 91 -19.80 7.12 5.53
C ASP A 91 -20.97 8.00 5.06
N LEU A 92 -20.64 9.11 4.40
CA LEU A 92 -21.56 10.09 3.83
C LEU A 92 -21.32 10.28 2.32
N ARG A 93 -20.68 9.31 1.64
CA ARG A 93 -20.39 9.43 0.20
C ARG A 93 -21.64 9.59 -0.65
N SER A 94 -21.49 10.19 -1.82
CA SER A 94 -22.56 10.35 -2.83
C SER A 94 -23.79 11.09 -2.30
N ASN A 95 -23.59 12.18 -1.58
CA ASN A 95 -24.65 13.05 -1.08
C ASN A 95 -24.53 14.47 -1.70
N ALA A 96 -25.31 15.43 -1.21
CA ALA A 96 -25.35 16.80 -1.72
C ALA A 96 -24.85 17.82 -0.68
N ILE A 97 -23.87 17.44 0.15
CA ILE A 97 -23.26 18.31 1.16
C ILE A 97 -22.29 19.28 0.49
N GLN A 98 -22.44 20.57 0.74
CA GLN A 98 -21.63 21.67 0.21
C GLN A 98 -20.82 22.35 1.30
N ASP A 99 -21.33 22.42 2.53
CA ASP A 99 -20.65 23.03 3.67
C ASP A 99 -20.20 21.96 4.68
N GLY A 100 -18.89 21.85 4.85
CA GLY A 100 -18.25 20.93 5.78
C GLY A 100 -18.13 21.45 7.22
N HIS A 101 -18.57 22.68 7.51
CA HIS A 101 -18.37 23.30 8.83
C HIS A 101 -18.91 22.46 10.00
N ALA A 102 -20.17 22.05 9.92
CA ALA A 102 -20.80 21.26 10.99
C ALA A 102 -20.13 19.90 11.20
N LEU A 103 -19.62 19.29 10.11
CA LEU A 103 -18.86 18.05 10.17
C LEU A 103 -17.46 18.28 10.76
N GLY A 104 -16.82 19.41 10.46
CA GLY A 104 -15.58 19.83 11.10
C GLY A 104 -15.73 19.96 12.62
N GLU A 105 -16.80 20.59 13.10
CA GLU A 105 -17.10 20.70 14.54
C GLU A 105 -17.35 19.32 15.18
N LEU A 106 -18.11 18.45 14.50
CA LEU A 106 -18.34 17.07 14.95
C LEU A 106 -17.01 16.33 15.14
N ILE A 107 -16.15 16.38 14.12
CA ILE A 107 -14.85 15.69 14.10
C ILE A 107 -13.94 16.23 15.19
N ALA A 108 -13.84 17.55 15.36
CA ALA A 108 -13.03 18.16 16.41
C ALA A 108 -13.42 17.67 17.82
N GLY A 109 -14.70 17.33 18.04
CA GLY A 109 -15.20 16.77 19.30
C GLY A 109 -15.14 15.24 19.42
N HIS A 110 -14.88 14.50 18.33
CA HIS A 110 -14.92 13.03 18.32
C HIS A 110 -13.54 12.39 18.43
N GLY A 111 -13.12 12.08 19.66
CA GLY A 111 -11.81 11.48 19.93
C GLY A 111 -11.59 10.09 19.30
N ASN A 112 -12.65 9.28 19.15
CA ASN A 112 -12.54 7.89 18.69
C ASN A 112 -12.76 7.67 17.19
N MET A 113 -13.20 8.70 16.45
CA MET A 113 -13.47 8.54 15.02
C MET A 113 -12.16 8.26 14.28
N THR A 114 -12.14 7.22 13.46
CA THR A 114 -10.94 6.77 12.73
C THR A 114 -11.07 6.96 11.22
N ARG A 115 -12.30 6.87 10.68
CA ARG A 115 -12.58 6.97 9.25
C ARG A 115 -13.78 7.86 8.94
N LEU A 116 -13.60 8.73 7.95
CA LEU A 116 -14.65 9.58 7.39
C LEU A 116 -14.61 9.49 5.86
N SER A 117 -15.74 9.16 5.24
CA SER A 117 -15.91 9.32 3.78
C SER A 117 -16.97 10.38 3.47
N LEU A 118 -16.56 11.36 2.67
CA LEU A 118 -17.37 12.43 2.09
C LEU A 118 -17.21 12.46 0.57
N ARG A 119 -16.73 11.36 -0.03
CA ARG A 119 -16.53 11.21 -1.47
C ARG A 119 -17.78 11.57 -2.25
N ARG A 120 -17.64 12.20 -3.43
CA ARG A 120 -18.76 12.56 -4.31
C ARG A 120 -19.84 13.39 -3.59
N ASN A 121 -19.41 14.41 -2.87
CA ASN A 121 -20.28 15.48 -2.38
C ASN A 121 -20.00 16.75 -3.22
N ARG A 122 -20.41 17.92 -2.72
CA ARG A 122 -20.20 19.22 -3.36
C ARG A 122 -19.40 20.17 -2.46
N LEU A 123 -18.55 19.64 -1.60
CA LEU A 123 -17.74 20.40 -0.65
C LEU A 123 -16.73 21.28 -1.39
N ALA A 124 -16.72 22.58 -1.11
CA ALA A 124 -15.82 23.55 -1.71
C ALA A 124 -15.34 24.60 -0.70
N GLY A 125 -14.31 25.36 -1.08
CA GLY A 125 -13.98 26.64 -0.46
C GLY A 125 -13.92 26.65 1.06
N PHE A 126 -14.77 27.50 1.67
CA PHE A 126 -14.84 27.68 3.12
C PHE A 126 -15.31 26.43 3.86
N GLY A 127 -16.30 25.71 3.34
CA GLY A 127 -16.82 24.51 3.98
C GLY A 127 -15.78 23.40 4.06
N MET A 128 -15.01 23.21 2.98
CA MET A 128 -13.88 22.28 2.98
C MET A 128 -12.77 22.72 3.94
N ALA A 129 -12.42 24.01 3.96
CA ALA A 129 -11.41 24.52 4.88
C ALA A 129 -11.82 24.34 6.35
N ALA A 130 -13.10 24.58 6.67
CA ALA A 130 -13.64 24.35 8.01
C ALA A 130 -13.59 22.87 8.42
N LEU A 131 -13.92 21.95 7.49
CA LEU A 131 -13.77 20.52 7.71
C LEU A 131 -12.33 20.15 8.07
N PHE A 132 -11.34 20.58 7.29
CA PHE A 132 -9.93 20.29 7.54
C PHE A 132 -9.38 20.97 8.80
N ASN A 133 -9.86 22.15 9.15
CA ASN A 133 -9.56 22.76 10.45
C ASN A 133 -10.11 21.90 11.61
N GLY A 134 -11.30 21.32 11.47
CA GLY A 134 -11.84 20.37 12.43
C GLY A 134 -11.02 19.08 12.55
N ILE A 135 -10.49 18.57 11.42
CA ILE A 135 -9.57 17.42 11.39
C ILE A 135 -8.26 17.76 12.12
N LEU A 136 -7.70 18.95 11.91
CA LEU A 136 -6.51 19.40 12.62
C LEU A 136 -6.75 19.52 14.13
N GLU A 137 -7.89 20.09 14.52
CA GLU A 137 -8.27 20.23 15.92
C GLU A 137 -8.50 18.87 16.58
N ASN A 138 -9.08 17.91 15.85
CA ASN A 138 -9.18 16.52 16.30
C ASN A 138 -7.79 15.96 16.64
N ALA A 139 -6.81 16.10 15.74
CA ALA A 139 -5.44 15.65 15.99
C ALA A 139 -4.81 16.35 17.21
N ARG A 140 -4.99 17.67 17.34
CA ARG A 140 -4.47 18.47 18.48
C ARG A 140 -5.07 18.07 19.83
N ARG A 141 -6.30 17.56 19.84
CA ARG A 141 -7.00 17.06 21.03
C ARG A 141 -6.72 15.59 21.34
N GLY A 142 -5.81 14.95 20.59
CA GLY A 142 -5.52 13.52 20.76
C GLY A 142 -6.60 12.60 20.17
N GLY A 143 -7.37 13.09 19.20
CA GLY A 143 -8.31 12.29 18.43
C GLY A 143 -7.61 11.28 17.52
N GLN A 144 -8.39 10.39 16.91
CA GLN A 144 -7.89 9.20 16.21
C GLN A 144 -8.18 9.21 14.71
N LEU A 145 -8.59 10.35 14.14
CA LEU A 145 -8.98 10.39 12.73
C LEU A 145 -7.74 10.16 11.86
N ALA A 146 -7.78 9.06 11.11
CA ALA A 146 -6.65 8.54 10.38
C ALA A 146 -6.93 8.38 8.88
N ASP A 147 -8.18 8.18 8.48
CA ASP A 147 -8.58 7.92 7.10
C ASP A 147 -9.68 8.88 6.65
N VAL A 148 -9.36 9.74 5.69
CA VAL A 148 -10.28 10.75 5.16
C VAL A 148 -10.39 10.62 3.65
N ASP A 149 -11.59 10.38 3.15
CA ASP A 149 -11.88 10.37 1.72
C ASP A 149 -12.79 11.56 1.37
N VAL A 150 -12.26 12.53 0.64
CA VAL A 150 -13.00 13.68 0.11
C VAL A 150 -12.93 13.73 -1.41
N ALA A 151 -12.61 12.60 -2.06
CA ALA A 151 -12.47 12.54 -3.50
C ALA A 151 -13.76 12.99 -4.20
N TRP A 152 -13.64 13.50 -5.42
CA TRP A 152 -14.78 13.96 -6.21
C TRP A 152 -15.59 15.09 -5.54
N ASN A 153 -14.91 16.03 -4.87
CA ASN A 153 -15.48 17.28 -4.39
C ASN A 153 -14.78 18.48 -5.08
N PRO A 154 -15.44 19.62 -5.34
CA PRO A 154 -14.82 20.75 -6.05
C PRO A 154 -13.95 21.64 -5.13
N LEU A 155 -12.89 21.10 -4.52
CA LEU A 155 -12.09 21.76 -3.48
C LEU A 155 -11.53 23.13 -3.89
N ALA A 156 -11.05 23.25 -5.13
CA ALA A 156 -10.37 24.47 -5.62
C ALA A 156 -11.30 25.45 -6.35
N GLN A 157 -12.62 25.29 -6.26
CA GLN A 157 -13.59 26.19 -6.91
C GLN A 157 -13.52 27.63 -6.36
N ASP A 158 -13.16 27.80 -5.09
CA ASP A 158 -13.15 29.11 -4.39
C ASP A 158 -11.73 29.54 -3.96
N GLY A 159 -10.74 29.27 -4.82
CA GLY A 159 -9.36 29.66 -4.59
C GLY A 159 -8.60 28.75 -3.60
N PRO A 160 -7.43 29.18 -3.08
CA PRO A 160 -6.49 28.29 -2.41
C PRO A 160 -6.85 27.97 -0.96
N LEU A 161 -8.00 28.43 -0.44
CA LEU A 161 -8.32 28.34 0.98
C LEU A 161 -8.39 26.89 1.47
N ALA A 162 -9.14 26.04 0.75
CA ALA A 162 -9.21 24.62 1.06
C ALA A 162 -7.83 23.96 0.97
N ALA A 163 -7.07 24.24 -0.09
CA ALA A 163 -5.72 23.71 -0.28
C ALA A 163 -4.76 24.13 0.84
N LYS A 164 -4.86 25.36 1.35
CA LYS A 164 -4.08 25.84 2.50
C LYS A 164 -4.44 25.08 3.77
N ALA A 165 -5.74 24.91 4.07
CA ALA A 165 -6.16 24.16 5.24
C ALA A 165 -5.67 22.71 5.19
N ILE A 166 -5.81 22.05 4.04
CA ILE A 166 -5.29 20.68 3.82
C ILE A 166 -3.77 20.64 3.96
N SER A 167 -3.05 21.61 3.40
CA SER A 167 -1.59 21.74 3.54
C SER A 167 -1.18 21.88 5.00
N THR A 168 -1.91 22.65 5.81
CA THR A 168 -1.68 22.75 7.25
C THR A 168 -1.93 21.42 7.96
N VAL A 169 -2.99 20.70 7.60
CA VAL A 169 -3.23 19.35 8.14
C VAL A 169 -2.10 18.40 7.76
N PHE A 170 -1.65 18.41 6.52
CA PHE A 170 -0.49 17.62 6.11
C PHE A 170 0.76 18.03 6.90
N ARG A 171 0.99 19.31 7.16
CA ARG A 171 2.17 19.72 7.92
C ARG A 171 2.10 19.32 9.40
N GLU A 172 0.93 19.43 10.02
CA GLU A 172 0.81 19.43 11.48
C GLU A 172 0.08 18.22 12.08
N SER A 173 -0.75 17.52 11.30
CA SER A 173 -1.50 16.37 11.82
C SER A 173 -0.58 15.16 11.99
N ALA A 174 -0.51 14.65 13.22
CA ALA A 174 0.21 13.42 13.55
C ALA A 174 -0.64 12.15 13.39
N THR A 175 -1.96 12.31 13.16
CA THR A 175 -2.94 11.21 13.19
C THR A 175 -3.41 10.83 11.79
N LEU A 176 -3.44 11.78 10.85
CA LEU A 176 -3.92 11.54 9.49
C LEU A 176 -2.93 10.63 8.74
N TYR A 177 -3.38 9.44 8.42
CA TYR A 177 -2.61 8.34 7.85
C TYR A 177 -2.87 8.15 6.35
N HIS A 178 -4.13 8.32 5.95
CA HIS A 178 -4.61 8.15 4.60
C HIS A 178 -5.55 9.31 4.23
N CYS A 179 -5.34 9.89 3.05
CA CYS A 179 -6.17 10.95 2.52
C CYS A 179 -6.42 10.75 1.01
N ASP A 180 -7.67 10.69 0.60
CA ASP A 180 -8.04 10.66 -0.82
C ASP A 180 -8.55 12.04 -1.26
N LEU A 181 -7.76 12.68 -2.13
CA LEU A 181 -8.04 13.97 -2.76
C LEU A 181 -8.21 13.82 -4.28
N SER A 182 -8.58 12.64 -4.76
CA SER A 182 -8.72 12.40 -6.20
C SER A 182 -9.89 13.19 -6.79
N TYR A 183 -9.72 13.72 -8.00
CA TYR A 183 -10.74 14.45 -8.75
C TYR A 183 -11.32 15.63 -7.97
N CYS A 184 -10.44 16.39 -7.32
CA CYS A 184 -10.81 17.49 -6.44
C CYS A 184 -10.77 18.87 -7.14
N SER A 185 -10.71 18.86 -8.48
CA SER A 185 -10.57 20.05 -9.33
C SER A 185 -9.38 20.96 -8.97
N MET A 186 -8.33 20.42 -8.34
CA MET A 186 -7.21 21.24 -7.88
C MET A 186 -6.31 21.67 -9.03
N ASP A 187 -6.08 22.98 -9.11
CA ASP A 187 -5.09 23.57 -10.00
C ASP A 187 -3.66 23.34 -9.48
N ALA A 188 -2.67 23.71 -10.28
CA ALA A 188 -1.29 23.45 -9.94
C ALA A 188 -0.80 24.30 -8.76
N ALA A 189 -1.36 25.50 -8.56
CA ALA A 189 -1.02 26.33 -7.40
C ALA A 189 -1.49 25.69 -6.09
N SER A 190 -2.71 25.17 -6.07
CA SER A 190 -3.26 24.40 -4.95
C SER A 190 -2.42 23.15 -4.69
N CYS A 191 -2.05 22.43 -5.75
CA CYS A 191 -1.17 21.26 -5.67
C CYS A 191 0.22 21.60 -5.09
N SER A 192 0.82 22.74 -5.47
CA SER A 192 2.08 23.21 -4.88
C SER A 192 1.97 23.40 -3.37
N LEU A 193 0.88 24.01 -2.90
CA LEU A 193 0.63 24.19 -1.46
C LEU A 193 0.56 22.85 -0.72
N LEU A 194 -0.10 21.85 -1.31
CA LEU A 194 -0.13 20.50 -0.74
C LEU A 194 1.28 19.89 -0.66
N GLY A 195 2.07 20.03 -1.73
CA GLY A 195 3.48 19.61 -1.74
C GLY A 195 4.32 20.27 -0.64
N GLU A 196 4.11 21.55 -0.37
CA GLU A 196 4.76 22.28 0.73
C GLU A 196 4.31 21.83 2.12
N GLY A 197 3.06 21.36 2.26
CA GLY A 197 2.56 20.75 3.50
C GLY A 197 3.17 19.37 3.74
N LEU A 198 3.39 18.62 2.66
CA LEU A 198 3.95 17.26 2.71
C LEU A 198 5.46 17.21 2.94
N ARG A 199 6.18 18.31 2.70
CA ARG A 199 7.66 18.35 2.80
C ARG A 199 8.18 17.79 4.13
N ASP A 200 7.51 18.15 5.21
CA ASP A 200 7.86 17.74 6.58
C ASP A 200 6.82 16.78 7.18
N ASN A 201 5.85 16.31 6.37
CA ASN A 201 4.86 15.34 6.83
C ASN A 201 5.51 13.95 6.94
N HIS A 202 5.25 13.28 8.07
CA HIS A 202 5.72 11.93 8.34
C HIS A 202 4.62 10.99 8.85
N SER A 203 3.36 11.43 8.82
CA SER A 203 2.19 10.71 9.32
C SER A 203 1.34 10.15 8.18
N LEU A 204 1.36 10.76 7.00
CA LEU A 204 0.55 10.41 5.84
C LEU A 204 1.31 9.40 4.97
N TYR A 205 0.87 8.15 4.98
CA TYR A 205 1.47 7.07 4.19
C TYR A 205 0.68 6.76 2.92
N GLY A 206 -0.57 7.22 2.85
CA GLY A 206 -1.41 7.06 1.68
C GLY A 206 -2.01 8.39 1.25
N LEU A 207 -1.64 8.87 0.06
CA LEU A 207 -2.24 10.06 -0.54
C LEU A 207 -2.65 9.77 -1.98
N HIS A 208 -3.91 9.99 -2.29
CA HIS A 208 -4.41 9.92 -3.66
C HIS A 208 -4.67 11.33 -4.18
N ILE A 209 -4.15 11.60 -5.38
CA ILE A 209 -4.21 12.94 -5.99
C ILE A 209 -4.64 12.89 -7.46
N VAL A 210 -5.06 11.71 -7.94
CA VAL A 210 -5.38 11.46 -9.35
C VAL A 210 -6.49 12.40 -9.80
N GLY A 211 -6.45 12.87 -11.04
CA GLY A 211 -7.49 13.76 -11.59
C GLY A 211 -7.36 15.23 -11.18
N ASN A 212 -6.25 15.61 -10.54
CA ASN A 212 -5.88 17.01 -10.29
C ASN A 212 -4.69 17.44 -11.16
N ALA A 213 -4.30 18.71 -11.09
CA ALA A 213 -3.14 19.26 -11.78
C ALA A 213 -1.79 18.91 -11.10
N ALA A 214 -1.63 17.65 -10.68
CA ALA A 214 -0.41 17.11 -10.09
C ALA A 214 -0.20 15.63 -10.43
N THR A 215 1.05 15.21 -10.31
CA THR A 215 1.45 13.80 -10.31
C THR A 215 2.19 13.50 -9.01
N MET A 216 2.20 12.23 -8.62
CA MET A 216 2.99 11.75 -7.50
C MET A 216 3.91 10.63 -7.98
N ASP A 217 5.16 10.69 -7.60
CA ASP A 217 6.16 9.65 -7.86
C ASP A 217 6.23 8.63 -6.71
N ALA A 218 6.94 7.53 -6.95
CA ALA A 218 6.79 6.27 -6.23
C ALA A 218 7.06 6.33 -4.72
N ASP A 219 7.92 7.22 -4.27
CA ASP A 219 8.22 7.36 -2.86
C ASP A 219 7.21 8.30 -2.08
N GLY A 220 6.15 8.90 -2.69
CA GLY A 220 5.31 10.03 -2.17
C GLY A 220 5.54 11.57 -2.45
N PHE A 221 6.32 12.09 -3.43
CA PHE A 221 6.45 13.55 -3.66
C PHE A 221 5.42 14.02 -4.68
N LEU A 222 4.77 15.14 -4.37
CA LEU A 222 3.77 15.74 -5.24
C LEU A 222 4.43 16.77 -6.17
N THR A 223 4.31 16.54 -7.49
CA THR A 223 4.81 17.43 -8.55
C THR A 223 3.63 18.07 -9.30
N PRO A 224 3.44 19.41 -9.22
CA PRO A 224 2.42 20.12 -9.99
C PRO A 224 2.66 20.06 -11.51
N LEU A 225 1.60 19.90 -12.29
CA LEU A 225 1.67 19.64 -13.73
C LEU A 225 1.94 20.89 -14.60
N THR A 226 1.86 22.12 -14.07
CA THR A 226 2.12 23.35 -14.84
C THR A 226 3.60 23.66 -15.03
N LEU A 227 4.53 23.00 -14.33
CA LEU A 227 5.98 23.15 -14.51
C LEU A 227 6.51 22.51 -15.82
N LEU A 228 5.62 22.05 -16.72
CA LEU A 228 5.96 21.40 -18.00
C LEU A 228 5.68 22.26 -19.27
N ARG A 229 5.53 23.59 -19.12
CA ARG A 229 5.54 24.59 -20.23
C ARG A 229 6.53 25.70 -19.81
N SER A 230 7.58 26.13 -20.51
CA SER A 230 8.06 26.17 -21.91
C SER A 230 9.59 25.94 -21.91
N GLU A 231 10.28 25.41 -22.92
CA GLU A 231 10.59 26.06 -24.20
C GLU A 231 11.01 25.00 -25.26
N ARG A 232 10.21 24.85 -26.33
CA ARG A 232 10.74 24.54 -27.66
C ARG A 232 9.88 25.29 -28.69
N PRO A 233 10.40 26.29 -29.42
CA PRO A 233 9.58 27.18 -30.24
C PRO A 233 9.00 26.60 -31.54
N ASN A 234 9.12 25.30 -31.84
CA ASN A 234 8.73 24.75 -33.16
C ASN A 234 8.23 23.30 -33.08
N ALA A 235 7.09 23.04 -32.42
CA ALA A 235 6.39 21.77 -32.53
C ALA A 235 5.03 21.97 -33.26
N PRO A 236 4.66 21.09 -34.20
CA PRO A 236 3.47 21.26 -35.03
C PRO A 236 2.18 21.27 -34.20
N GLN A 237 1.24 22.12 -34.63
CA GLN A 237 0.00 22.49 -33.94
C GLN A 237 -1.01 21.34 -33.70
N ASP A 238 -0.73 20.10 -34.14
CA ASP A 238 -1.61 18.94 -33.92
C ASP A 238 -1.53 18.34 -32.50
N SER A 239 -0.59 18.79 -31.66
CA SER A 239 -0.41 18.26 -30.30
C SER A 239 -1.20 18.97 -29.19
N GLU A 240 -1.86 20.09 -29.50
CA GLU A 240 -2.65 20.85 -28.50
C GLU A 240 -4.07 20.30 -28.29
N ARG A 241 -4.66 19.63 -29.30
CA ARG A 241 -6.01 19.04 -29.18
C ARG A 241 -6.06 17.79 -28.29
N GLN A 242 -4.96 17.04 -28.14
CA GLN A 242 -4.92 15.86 -27.26
C GLN A 242 -4.59 16.18 -25.79
N ARG A 243 -4.13 17.39 -25.48
CA ARG A 243 -3.82 17.81 -24.09
C ARG A 243 -4.92 18.66 -23.45
N SER A 244 -5.95 19.05 -24.22
CA SER A 244 -7.13 19.77 -23.76
C SER A 244 -8.37 18.87 -23.58
N MET A 245 -8.27 17.57 -23.93
CA MET A 245 -9.38 16.61 -23.86
C MET A 245 -9.45 15.80 -22.55
N VAL A 246 -8.77 16.22 -21.49
CA VAL A 246 -8.93 15.56 -20.18
C VAL A 246 -9.33 16.63 -19.17
N PHE A 247 -10.51 16.43 -18.55
CA PHE A 247 -11.03 17.11 -17.36
C PHE A 247 -11.96 18.33 -17.54
N GLY A 248 -12.43 18.64 -18.74
CA GLY A 248 -13.40 19.73 -18.97
C GLY A 248 -14.89 19.36 -19.04
N SER A 249 -15.26 18.08 -19.21
CA SER A 249 -16.68 17.75 -19.52
C SER A 249 -17.15 16.34 -19.14
N LEU A 250 -16.51 15.68 -18.18
CA LEU A 250 -17.11 14.51 -17.51
C LEU A 250 -17.59 14.92 -16.12
N GLN A 251 -18.56 15.84 -16.06
CA GLN A 251 -19.59 15.68 -15.05
C GLN A 251 -20.53 14.61 -15.60
N PRO A 252 -20.53 13.36 -15.09
CA PRO A 252 -21.69 12.52 -15.33
C PRO A 252 -22.89 13.28 -14.77
N GLY A 253 -23.88 13.56 -15.63
CA GLY A 253 -25.12 14.18 -15.21
C GLY A 253 -25.77 13.35 -14.09
N PRO A 254 -26.61 13.96 -13.24
CA PRO A 254 -27.22 13.30 -12.08
C PRO A 254 -27.96 11.98 -12.42
N GLU A 255 -28.37 11.80 -13.67
CA GLU A 255 -29.11 10.62 -14.16
C GLU A 255 -28.22 9.41 -14.49
N ALA A 256 -26.92 9.60 -14.78
CA ALA A 256 -25.99 8.50 -15.07
C ALA A 256 -25.37 7.87 -13.79
N LEU A 257 -25.58 8.50 -12.63
CA LEU A 257 -24.91 8.19 -11.36
C LEU A 257 -25.68 7.20 -10.45
N LEU A 258 -26.89 6.80 -10.82
CA LEU A 258 -27.72 5.86 -10.06
C LEU A 258 -27.55 4.39 -10.50
N GLY A 259 -26.78 4.12 -11.56
CA GLY A 259 -26.85 2.85 -12.29
C GLY A 259 -25.68 1.87 -12.14
N ALA A 260 -24.58 2.23 -11.49
CA ALA A 260 -23.39 1.37 -11.53
C ALA A 260 -22.53 1.47 -10.27
N HIS A 261 -22.90 0.76 -9.19
CA HIS A 261 -21.95 0.09 -8.29
C HIS A 261 -22.70 -1.06 -7.61
N GLY A 262 -22.23 -2.30 -7.83
CA GLY A 262 -22.72 -3.48 -7.12
C GLY A 262 -22.28 -3.46 -5.66
N SER A 263 -23.23 -3.78 -4.79
CA SER A 263 -23.15 -3.96 -3.35
C SER A 263 -22.05 -4.91 -2.87
N GLN A 264 -21.45 -4.62 -1.72
CA GLN A 264 -21.22 -5.64 -0.70
C GLN A 264 -21.76 -5.13 0.63
N GLY A 265 -22.77 -5.81 1.17
CA GLY A 265 -23.35 -5.51 2.47
C GLY A 265 -22.38 -5.76 3.62
N PHE A 266 -22.77 -5.32 4.82
CA PHE A 266 -22.00 -5.45 6.06
C PHE A 266 -21.52 -6.89 6.29
N GLY A 267 -20.24 -7.14 5.99
CA GLY A 267 -19.62 -8.45 6.14
C GLY A 267 -18.20 -8.62 5.58
N ALA A 268 -17.73 -7.74 4.70
CA ALA A 268 -16.33 -7.78 4.23
C ALA A 268 -15.44 -6.87 5.10
N GLU A 269 -14.40 -7.45 5.70
CA GLU A 269 -13.30 -6.73 6.33
C GLU A 269 -12.73 -5.67 5.39
N ASP A 270 -12.52 -4.45 5.91
CA ASP A 270 -11.67 -3.39 5.36
C ASP A 270 -11.62 -3.20 3.83
N ASP A 271 -12.75 -3.36 3.15
CA ASP A 271 -12.75 -3.40 1.69
C ASP A 271 -12.64 -1.98 1.09
N LEU A 272 -11.39 -1.57 0.89
CA LEU A 272 -10.91 -0.43 0.10
C LEU A 272 -11.23 -0.59 -1.42
N ASN A 273 -12.04 -1.59 -1.79
CA ASN A 273 -12.31 -2.06 -3.15
C ASN A 273 -13.39 -1.28 -3.91
N GLY A 274 -14.04 -0.29 -3.30
CA GLY A 274 -15.01 0.59 -3.98
C GLY A 274 -14.39 1.63 -4.95
N ARG A 275 -13.14 1.44 -5.38
CA ARG A 275 -12.33 2.44 -6.10
C ARG A 275 -12.39 2.25 -7.61
N ASP A 276 -12.27 3.36 -8.33
CA ASP A 276 -12.16 3.37 -9.79
C ASP A 276 -10.91 2.57 -10.22
N VAL A 277 -10.97 1.90 -11.37
CA VAL A 277 -9.84 1.18 -12.01
C VAL A 277 -8.61 2.09 -12.22
N LEU A 278 -8.80 3.42 -12.22
CA LEU A 278 -7.72 4.41 -12.23
C LEU A 278 -7.07 4.64 -10.84
N GLU A 279 -7.83 4.54 -9.76
CA GLU A 279 -7.37 4.65 -8.36
C GLU A 279 -6.61 3.39 -7.92
N MET A 280 -7.03 2.20 -8.38
CA MET A 280 -6.34 0.90 -8.15
C MET A 280 -4.91 0.82 -8.75
N LYS A 281 -4.47 1.81 -9.53
CA LYS A 281 -3.12 1.86 -10.11
C LYS A 281 -2.14 2.71 -9.29
N SER A 282 -2.56 3.23 -8.14
CA SER A 282 -1.70 3.97 -7.21
C SER A 282 -1.06 2.99 -6.22
N ALA A 283 0.25 3.11 -6.02
CA ALA A 283 0.99 2.36 -5.01
C ALA A 283 0.74 3.03 -3.65
N CYS A 284 -0.33 2.62 -2.96
CA CYS A 284 -0.71 3.20 -1.68
C CYS A 284 -0.77 2.08 -0.65
N TRP A 285 0.16 2.09 0.31
CA TRP A 285 0.28 1.03 1.32
C TRP A 285 -1.00 0.90 2.16
N ALA A 286 -1.62 2.01 2.51
CA ALA A 286 -2.92 2.02 3.19
C ALA A 286 -4.00 1.24 2.40
N CYS A 287 -4.02 1.39 1.08
CA CYS A 287 -4.98 0.73 0.19
C CYS A 287 -4.66 -0.73 -0.07
N GLU A 288 -3.38 -1.06 -0.03
CA GLU A 288 -2.87 -2.42 -0.15
C GLU A 288 -3.01 -3.21 1.17
N GLY A 289 -3.74 -2.68 2.15
CA GLY A 289 -4.02 -3.34 3.42
C GLY A 289 -2.87 -3.29 4.42
N TRP A 290 -1.86 -2.46 4.21
CA TRP A 290 -0.79 -2.30 5.18
C TRP A 290 -1.32 -1.60 6.43
N VAL A 291 -0.87 -2.06 7.58
CA VAL A 291 -1.31 -1.59 8.88
C VAL A 291 -0.17 -0.87 9.58
N ARG A 292 -0.47 0.30 10.15
CA ARG A 292 0.44 1.01 11.06
C ARG A 292 0.50 0.24 12.37
N GLN A 293 1.69 -0.13 12.79
CA GLN A 293 1.96 -0.79 14.05
C GLN A 293 2.86 0.06 14.92
N GLU A 294 2.41 0.36 16.14
CA GLU A 294 3.20 1.03 17.17
C GLU A 294 4.18 0.03 17.79
N ILE A 295 5.42 0.47 17.92
CA ILE A 295 6.54 -0.23 18.54
C ILE A 295 6.85 0.54 19.82
N GLU A 296 6.60 -0.09 20.97
CA GLU A 296 6.72 0.56 22.27
C GLU A 296 7.72 -0.17 23.16
N TRP A 297 8.53 0.61 23.88
CA TRP A 297 9.40 0.13 24.94
C TRP A 297 9.06 0.86 26.25
N PRO A 298 8.40 0.22 27.22
CA PRO A 298 8.09 0.84 28.50
C PRO A 298 9.36 1.06 29.34
N TYR A 299 9.36 2.07 30.20
CA TYR A 299 10.46 2.29 31.15
C TYR A 299 9.98 2.80 32.51
N ASP A 300 10.80 2.62 33.54
CA ASP A 300 10.57 3.21 34.86
C ASP A 300 11.01 4.69 34.84
N PRO A 301 10.11 5.66 35.14
CA PRO A 301 10.50 7.07 35.19
C PRO A 301 11.62 7.40 36.17
N GLY A 302 11.91 6.54 37.16
CA GLY A 302 13.06 6.68 38.06
C GLY A 302 14.41 6.36 37.41
N ASP A 303 14.43 5.59 36.32
CA ASP A 303 15.64 5.19 35.58
C ASP A 303 15.35 5.11 34.06
N PRO A 304 15.16 6.27 33.39
CA PRO A 304 14.84 6.30 31.98
C PRO A 304 16.06 5.89 31.13
N PRO A 305 15.89 4.99 30.14
CA PRO A 305 16.95 4.69 29.20
C PRO A 305 17.31 5.95 28.40
N LYS A 306 18.59 6.10 28.07
CA LYS A 306 19.10 7.25 27.31
C LYS A 306 18.67 7.16 25.84
N ALA A 307 18.65 5.96 25.29
CA ALA A 307 18.22 5.72 23.91
C ALA A 307 17.61 4.32 23.76
N VAL A 308 16.56 4.25 22.93
CA VAL A 308 15.94 2.98 22.54
C VAL A 308 15.85 2.90 21.03
N TRP A 309 16.21 1.75 20.48
CA TRP A 309 16.18 1.44 19.06
C TRP A 309 15.47 0.11 18.82
N ALA A 310 14.81 -0.03 17.67
CA ALA A 310 14.12 -1.25 17.26
C ALA A 310 14.61 -1.73 15.89
N PHE A 311 14.99 -3.00 15.80
CA PHE A 311 15.31 -3.70 14.56
C PHE A 311 14.15 -4.60 14.18
N THR A 312 13.68 -4.56 12.93
CA THR A 312 12.45 -5.26 12.56
C THR A 312 12.68 -6.40 11.57
N GLY A 313 11.83 -7.43 11.61
CA GLY A 313 11.87 -8.52 10.64
C GLY A 313 11.61 -8.06 9.20
N LEU A 314 10.89 -6.93 9.02
CA LEU A 314 10.56 -6.35 7.71
C LEU A 314 11.79 -5.96 6.88
N ASP A 315 12.85 -5.53 7.56
CA ASP A 315 14.11 -5.12 6.94
C ASP A 315 15.24 -6.12 7.22
N SER A 316 14.86 -7.36 7.57
CA SER A 316 15.80 -8.42 7.98
C SER A 316 16.73 -7.97 9.11
N PHE A 317 16.22 -7.12 10.00
CA PHE A 317 16.92 -6.55 11.14
C PHE A 317 18.19 -5.76 10.80
N ARG A 318 18.31 -5.25 9.57
CA ARG A 318 19.52 -4.57 9.09
C ARG A 318 19.56 -3.09 9.43
N ARG A 319 18.44 -2.46 9.76
CA ARG A 319 18.32 -1.02 10.02
C ARG A 319 17.57 -0.77 11.32
N ALA A 320 18.22 -0.08 12.24
CA ALA A 320 17.61 0.35 13.49
C ALA A 320 16.62 1.51 13.25
N LEU A 321 15.46 1.44 13.88
CA LEU A 321 14.50 2.53 14.03
C LEU A 321 14.68 3.16 15.41
N ARG A 322 15.02 4.46 15.47
CA ARG A 322 15.14 5.16 16.75
C ARG A 322 13.76 5.41 17.36
N LEU A 323 13.52 4.90 18.56
CA LEU A 323 12.34 5.23 19.33
C LEU A 323 12.57 6.49 20.14
N ARG A 324 11.47 7.18 20.48
CA ARG A 324 11.54 8.48 21.13
C ARG A 324 10.68 8.50 22.39
N PRO A 325 11.17 9.15 23.46
CA PRO A 325 10.51 9.11 24.74
C PRO A 325 9.19 9.87 24.68
N GLU A 326 8.18 9.28 25.29
CA GLU A 326 6.84 9.81 25.43
C GLU A 326 6.43 9.76 26.91
N GLY A 327 6.07 10.91 27.45
CA GLY A 327 5.60 11.04 28.83
C GLY A 327 4.14 10.63 28.98
N GLY A 328 3.72 10.34 30.21
CA GLY A 328 2.35 9.98 30.51
C GLY A 328 2.25 9.12 31.76
N PRO A 329 1.06 8.56 32.05
CA PRO A 329 0.85 7.66 33.20
C PRO A 329 1.71 6.39 33.12
N ARG A 330 2.07 5.96 31.90
CA ARG A 330 2.98 4.85 31.62
C ARG A 330 4.03 5.35 30.61
N PRO A 331 5.17 5.86 31.09
CA PRO A 331 6.16 6.42 30.20
C PRO A 331 6.83 5.32 29.37
N CYS A 332 7.09 5.63 28.10
CA CYS A 332 7.63 4.67 27.15
C CYS A 332 8.40 5.37 26.04
N PHE A 333 9.19 4.61 25.30
CA PHE A 333 9.76 5.01 24.03
C PHE A 333 8.87 4.45 22.91
N LYS A 334 8.53 5.27 21.92
CA LYS A 334 7.65 4.86 20.80
C LYS A 334 8.22 5.16 19.41
N ALA A 335 7.82 4.35 18.44
CA ALA A 335 7.93 4.60 17.02
C ALA A 335 6.88 3.78 16.25
N ALA A 336 6.56 4.15 15.02
CA ALA A 336 5.59 3.42 14.20
C ALA A 336 6.22 2.83 12.94
N ARG A 337 5.70 1.67 12.48
CA ARG A 337 6.04 1.05 11.20
C ARG A 337 4.82 0.62 10.43
N MET A 338 4.93 0.67 9.10
CA MET A 338 3.95 0.05 8.21
C MET A 338 4.29 -1.41 8.02
N VAL A 339 3.29 -2.26 8.26
CA VAL A 339 3.40 -3.71 8.24
C VAL A 339 2.45 -4.26 7.17
N PRO A 340 2.89 -5.15 6.27
CA PRO A 340 2.01 -5.75 5.27
C PRO A 340 0.86 -6.50 5.94
N PRO A 341 -0.32 -6.60 5.28
CA PRO A 341 -1.43 -7.38 5.81
C PRO A 341 -1.02 -8.84 6.07
N GLY A 342 -1.45 -9.37 7.21
CA GLY A 342 -1.13 -10.73 7.66
C GLY A 342 0.32 -10.92 8.14
N HIS A 343 1.17 -9.90 8.11
CA HIS A 343 2.55 -10.01 8.59
C HIS A 343 2.64 -9.78 10.10
N ARG A 344 3.42 -10.62 10.78
CA ARG A 344 3.70 -10.51 12.22
C ARG A 344 5.01 -9.77 12.41
N LEU A 345 4.96 -8.56 12.97
CA LEU A 345 6.15 -7.73 13.12
C LEU A 345 7.06 -8.28 14.23
N GLN A 346 8.14 -8.94 13.83
CA GLN A 346 9.23 -9.31 14.72
C GLN A 346 10.09 -8.08 15.02
N VAL A 347 10.42 -7.86 16.29
CA VAL A 347 11.23 -6.73 16.75
C VAL A 347 12.27 -7.20 17.76
N ILE A 348 13.49 -6.70 17.61
CA ILE A 348 14.56 -6.79 18.60
C ILE A 348 14.92 -5.36 19.02
N PHE A 349 15.02 -5.12 20.32
CA PHE A 349 15.36 -3.80 20.83
C PHE A 349 16.84 -3.69 21.16
N GLN A 350 17.38 -2.50 20.97
CA GLN A 350 18.60 -2.07 21.65
C GLN A 350 18.24 -0.93 22.58
N VAL A 351 18.43 -1.16 23.88
CA VAL A 351 18.12 -0.22 24.95
C VAL A 351 19.44 0.13 25.60
N ASP A 352 19.84 1.38 25.44
CA ASP A 352 21.18 1.86 25.71
C ASP A 352 22.24 0.94 25.05
N SER A 353 23.00 0.22 25.86
CA SER A 353 24.11 -0.63 25.41
C SER A 353 23.76 -2.12 25.33
N ARG A 354 22.49 -2.49 25.52
CA ARG A 354 22.03 -3.88 25.62
C ARG A 354 21.00 -4.22 24.56
N ILE A 355 21.11 -5.42 24.01
CA ILE A 355 20.05 -6.00 23.19
C ILE A 355 19.03 -6.66 24.10
N GLN A 356 17.76 -6.36 23.87
CA GLN A 356 16.67 -6.82 24.71
C GLN A 356 15.46 -7.24 23.87
N LEU A 357 14.69 -8.16 24.43
CA LEU A 357 13.39 -8.59 23.94
C LEU A 357 12.32 -8.11 24.93
N LEU A 358 11.09 -7.93 24.47
CA LEU A 358 9.96 -7.69 25.35
C LEU A 358 9.56 -9.01 26.02
N ASP A 359 9.63 -9.06 27.35
CA ASP A 359 9.37 -10.28 28.11
C ASP A 359 7.90 -10.70 28.17
N ASP A 360 6.98 -9.73 28.04
CA ASP A 360 5.53 -9.94 28.06
C ASP A 360 4.94 -10.26 26.67
N ARG A 361 5.78 -10.53 25.68
CA ARG A 361 5.37 -10.79 24.29
C ARG A 361 5.80 -12.16 23.82
N GLU A 362 5.05 -12.68 22.84
CA GLU A 362 5.44 -13.91 22.14
C GLU A 362 6.82 -13.72 21.49
N LYS A 363 7.68 -14.73 21.63
CA LYS A 363 9.01 -14.77 21.02
C LYS A 363 8.98 -15.77 19.88
N LEU A 364 9.46 -15.38 18.70
CA LEU A 364 9.59 -16.26 17.53
C LEU A 364 11.06 -16.47 17.19
N ALA A 365 11.39 -17.71 16.82
CA ALA A 365 12.70 -18.05 16.28
C ALA A 365 12.98 -17.22 15.03
N VAL A 366 14.21 -16.76 14.91
CA VAL A 366 14.73 -16.13 13.69
C VAL A 366 15.78 -17.06 13.05
N PRO A 367 16.11 -16.90 11.74
CA PRO A 367 17.23 -17.62 11.11
C PRO A 367 18.47 -17.68 12.01
N ALA A 368 19.16 -18.83 12.00
CA ALA A 368 20.13 -19.23 13.03
C ALA A 368 21.26 -18.21 13.31
N GLU A 369 21.51 -17.28 12.40
CA GLU A 369 22.43 -16.17 12.59
C GLU A 369 21.83 -14.88 12.00
N ILE A 370 21.25 -14.04 12.86
CA ILE A 370 20.89 -12.67 12.49
C ILE A 370 21.94 -11.72 13.07
N THR A 371 22.77 -11.20 12.19
CA THR A 371 23.73 -10.15 12.47
C THR A 371 23.02 -8.80 12.58
N LEU A 372 22.83 -8.33 13.80
CA LEU A 372 22.39 -6.96 14.06
C LEU A 372 23.58 -6.02 13.92
N ARG A 373 23.57 -5.15 12.91
CA ARG A 373 24.57 -4.08 12.76
C ARG A 373 24.17 -2.93 13.67
N ILE A 374 24.85 -2.80 14.80
CA ILE A 374 24.50 -1.81 15.81
C ILE A 374 24.84 -0.39 15.32
N CYS A 375 23.97 0.58 15.63
CA CYS A 375 24.07 1.97 15.18
C CYS A 375 25.23 2.72 15.86
N GLN A 376 25.96 3.55 15.11
CA GLN A 376 27.15 4.30 15.58
C GLN A 376 26.85 5.37 16.64
N GLU A 377 25.58 5.73 16.86
CA GLU A 377 25.14 6.75 17.83
C GLU A 377 25.21 6.31 19.31
N LEU A 378 25.62 5.07 19.58
CA LEU A 378 25.82 4.53 20.94
C LEU A 378 27.24 3.96 21.05
N PRO A 379 28.24 4.79 21.42
CA PRO A 379 29.66 4.43 21.29
C PRO A 379 30.18 3.44 22.34
N GLU A 380 29.47 3.21 23.45
CA GLU A 380 29.87 2.26 24.50
C GLU A 380 28.92 1.07 24.58
N LEU A 381 29.30 -0.05 23.98
CA LEU A 381 28.62 -1.33 24.16
C LEU A 381 29.20 -2.06 25.37
N LYS A 382 28.33 -2.35 26.35
CA LYS A 382 28.58 -3.27 27.47
C LYS A 382 27.62 -4.44 27.32
N PRO A 383 27.85 -5.31 26.32
CA PRO A 383 27.01 -6.49 26.13
C PRO A 383 27.03 -7.35 27.40
N ASP A 384 25.88 -7.93 27.73
CA ASP A 384 25.85 -8.92 28.80
C ASP A 384 26.68 -10.17 28.39
N PRO A 385 27.19 -10.98 29.34
CA PRO A 385 28.16 -12.05 29.04
C PRO A 385 27.68 -13.11 28.04
N ASP A 386 26.36 -13.22 27.85
CA ASP A 386 25.65 -14.11 26.96
C ASP A 386 25.42 -13.52 25.54
N GLN A 387 25.74 -12.24 25.34
CA GLN A 387 25.62 -11.57 24.04
C GLN A 387 26.92 -11.69 23.25
N VAL A 388 26.87 -12.38 22.12
CA VAL A 388 28.01 -12.46 21.20
C VAL A 388 28.04 -11.19 20.37
N VAL A 389 28.96 -10.28 20.72
CA VAL A 389 29.26 -9.07 19.93
C VAL A 389 30.61 -9.22 19.25
N SER A 390 30.62 -9.33 17.92
CA SER A 390 31.85 -9.29 17.13
C SER A 390 32.05 -7.91 16.50
N ALA A 391 33.31 -7.54 16.28
CA ALA A 391 33.67 -6.29 15.63
C ALA A 391 34.20 -6.59 14.22
N GLU A 392 33.51 -6.08 13.20
CA GLU A 392 33.91 -6.22 11.80
C GLU A 392 34.22 -4.86 11.18
N ASN A 393 35.15 -4.82 10.22
CA ASN A 393 35.37 -3.61 9.44
C ASN A 393 34.39 -3.57 8.27
N SER A 394 33.61 -2.49 8.18
CA SER A 394 32.72 -2.24 7.03
C SER A 394 33.53 -2.28 5.73
N PRO A 395 33.20 -3.17 4.76
CA PRO A 395 33.93 -3.28 3.49
C PRO A 395 33.88 -2.00 2.66
N ARG A 396 32.91 -1.11 2.94
CA ARG A 396 32.71 0.15 2.20
C ARG A 396 33.34 1.36 2.87
N SER A 397 33.40 1.41 4.20
CA SER A 397 33.84 2.60 4.95
C SER A 397 35.08 2.37 5.81
N GLY A 398 35.52 1.12 6.00
CA GLY A 398 36.64 0.77 6.88
C GLY A 398 36.37 0.98 8.37
N ARG A 399 35.22 1.57 8.75
CA ARG A 399 34.81 1.76 10.14
C ARG A 399 34.42 0.42 10.77
N GLN A 400 34.77 0.27 12.06
CA GLN A 400 34.36 -0.85 12.88
C GLN A 400 32.84 -0.83 13.07
N VAL A 401 32.19 -1.96 12.85
CA VAL A 401 30.76 -2.22 13.02
C VAL A 401 30.63 -3.34 14.04
N LEU A 402 29.76 -3.16 15.02
CA LEU A 402 29.48 -4.18 16.02
C LEU A 402 28.30 -5.05 15.54
N ILE A 403 28.49 -6.35 15.63
CA ILE A 403 27.58 -7.39 15.17
C ILE A 403 27.14 -8.19 16.37
N ALA A 404 25.85 -8.18 16.66
CA ALA A 404 25.29 -9.07 17.66
C ALA A 404 24.53 -10.23 17.01
N SER A 405 24.66 -11.43 17.60
CA SER A 405 23.92 -12.63 17.20
C SER A 405 22.74 -12.87 18.13
N VAL A 406 21.54 -12.96 17.58
CA VAL A 406 20.30 -13.25 18.34
C VAL A 406 19.52 -14.36 17.61
N THR A 407 18.94 -15.29 18.38
CA THR A 407 18.19 -16.45 17.86
C THR A 407 16.67 -16.30 17.94
N GLU A 408 16.17 -15.28 18.63
CA GLU A 408 14.74 -14.99 18.81
C GLU A 408 14.41 -13.49 18.67
N ALA A 409 13.17 -13.17 18.32
CA ALA A 409 12.65 -11.80 18.27
C ALA A 409 11.26 -11.71 18.90
N SER A 410 10.95 -10.58 19.55
CA SER A 410 9.63 -10.32 20.13
C SER A 410 8.62 -10.03 19.03
N VAL A 411 7.41 -10.57 19.12
CA VAL A 411 6.34 -10.26 18.18
C VAL A 411 5.49 -9.13 18.71
N ILE A 412 5.41 -8.07 17.91
CA ILE A 412 4.43 -7.03 18.10
C ILE A 412 3.23 -7.41 17.23
N ASN A 413 2.14 -7.80 17.88
CA ASN A 413 0.85 -8.00 17.24
C ASN A 413 -0.05 -6.80 17.58
N ARG A 414 -0.98 -6.48 16.68
CA ARG A 414 -2.03 -5.50 16.99
C ARG A 414 -2.85 -6.08 18.14
N THR A 415 -2.78 -5.49 19.33
CA THR A 415 -3.76 -5.80 20.37
C THR A 415 -5.12 -5.35 19.86
N GLU A 416 -6.06 -6.29 19.74
CA GLU A 416 -7.48 -5.97 19.70
C GLU A 416 -7.82 -5.28 21.03
N GLY A 417 -7.85 -3.95 21.01
CA GLY A 417 -8.18 -3.15 22.18
C GLY A 417 -7.11 -2.11 22.47
N LEU A 418 -7.57 -0.87 22.63
CA LEU A 418 -6.83 0.36 22.87
C LEU A 418 -5.99 0.85 21.67
N MET A 419 -6.64 1.66 20.82
CA MET A 419 -5.97 2.83 20.27
C MET A 419 -5.64 3.76 21.44
N SER A 420 -4.48 3.55 22.05
CA SER A 420 -3.93 4.46 23.04
C SER A 420 -3.19 5.58 22.31
N SER A 421 -3.67 6.80 22.54
CA SER A 421 -2.92 8.06 22.44
C SER A 421 -1.45 7.88 22.84
N THR A 422 -0.47 8.48 22.17
CA THR A 422 -0.23 9.93 22.11
C THR A 422 0.78 10.27 20.98
N ALA A 423 1.12 11.55 20.85
CA ALA A 423 1.70 12.25 19.72
C ALA A 423 2.91 11.61 19.00
N ALA A 424 2.71 11.31 17.71
CA ALA A 424 3.81 11.10 16.77
C ALA A 424 4.42 12.45 16.35
N CYS A 425 5.38 12.94 17.11
CA CYS A 425 6.51 13.62 16.49
C CYS A 425 7.57 12.58 16.24
N ARG A 426 8.36 12.79 15.15
CA ARG A 426 9.83 12.59 15.04
C ARG A 426 10.32 11.57 13.95
N GLY A 427 11.11 11.85 12.88
CA GLY A 427 11.71 13.02 12.20
C GLY A 427 12.82 12.59 11.18
N VAL A 428 13.12 13.41 10.15
CA VAL A 428 14.34 13.34 9.30
C VAL A 428 15.51 14.09 9.97
N VAL A 429 16.72 13.53 9.98
CA VAL A 429 17.98 14.24 10.34
C VAL A 429 19.07 13.81 9.36
N THR A 430 20.04 14.64 9.04
CA THR A 430 21.21 14.27 8.22
C THR A 430 22.44 14.94 8.81
N ASP A 431 23.59 14.26 8.87
CA ASP A 431 24.90 14.86 8.71
C ASP A 431 25.93 13.87 8.11
N GLY A 432 26.70 14.38 7.16
CA GLY A 432 28.14 14.09 7.02
C GLY A 432 28.62 12.86 6.25
N PRO A 433 29.31 13.05 5.11
CA PRO A 433 30.17 12.04 4.49
C PRO A 433 31.43 11.66 5.31
N ALA A 434 31.65 12.24 6.49
CA ALA A 434 32.71 11.88 7.44
C ALA A 434 32.37 12.35 8.89
N ASP A 435 33.06 11.75 9.87
CA ASP A 435 32.74 11.53 11.29
C ASP A 435 32.05 12.63 12.11
N GLY A 436 30.87 12.30 12.65
CA GLY A 436 30.40 12.77 13.97
C GLY A 436 29.29 13.83 14.01
N ASP A 437 28.12 13.57 13.41
CA ASP A 437 26.79 13.71 14.03
C ASP A 437 25.67 13.25 13.05
N THR A 438 24.46 12.99 13.57
CA THR A 438 23.50 11.93 13.16
C THR A 438 22.62 12.12 11.89
N VAL A 439 22.30 11.01 11.19
CA VAL A 439 21.31 10.90 10.06
C VAL A 439 20.12 9.94 10.35
N LEU A 440 18.89 10.27 9.92
CA LEU A 440 17.69 9.41 9.79
C LEU A 440 16.82 9.82 8.55
N LEU A 441 16.46 8.88 7.64
CA LEU A 441 15.69 9.13 6.39
C LEU A 441 14.57 8.08 6.14
N PRO A 442 13.40 8.48 5.59
CA PRO A 442 13.00 8.02 4.26
C PRO A 442 12.54 9.17 3.31
N ARG A 443 12.69 8.91 1.99
CA ARG A 443 12.61 9.78 0.80
C ARG A 443 13.75 10.79 0.58
N VAL A 444 14.35 10.66 -0.61
CA VAL A 444 15.49 11.42 -1.16
C VAL A 444 15.19 12.92 -1.28
N THR A 445 16.06 13.81 -0.79
CA THR A 445 15.82 15.27 -0.83
C THR A 445 16.37 15.95 -2.09
N GLU A 446 15.82 17.14 -2.40
CA GLU A 446 16.05 18.01 -3.57
C GLU A 446 17.52 18.39 -3.84
N ALA A 447 18.42 18.21 -2.87
CA ALA A 447 19.85 18.48 -3.02
C ALA A 447 20.57 17.48 -3.95
N GLU A 448 20.08 16.22 -4.04
CA GLU A 448 20.59 15.24 -5.01
C GLU A 448 20.10 15.50 -6.45
N PHE A 449 19.00 16.25 -6.61
CA PHE A 449 18.48 16.67 -7.92
C PHE A 449 19.33 17.78 -8.55
N LYS A 450 19.80 18.75 -7.74
CA LYS A 450 20.59 19.90 -8.22
C LYS A 450 22.04 19.55 -8.59
N ALA A 451 22.57 18.41 -8.14
CA ALA A 451 23.96 17.99 -8.36
C ALA A 451 24.21 17.08 -9.60
N LYS A 452 23.33 17.09 -10.62
CA LYS A 452 23.53 16.34 -11.88
C LYS A 452 23.96 17.26 -13.02
N ALA A 453 25.26 17.58 -13.07
CA ALA A 453 25.97 17.93 -14.30
C ALA A 453 25.53 16.99 -15.44
N LYS A 454 25.31 17.51 -16.66
CA LYS A 454 24.81 16.80 -17.88
C LYS A 454 24.94 15.28 -17.76
N ARG A 455 23.90 14.63 -17.24
CA ARG A 455 23.86 13.17 -17.15
C ARG A 455 23.27 12.63 -18.45
N SER A 456 23.94 11.64 -19.02
CA SER A 456 23.33 10.72 -19.98
C SER A 456 21.98 10.25 -19.43
N PRO A 457 20.96 10.05 -20.28
CA PRO A 457 19.63 9.67 -19.84
C PRO A 457 19.69 8.52 -18.83
N PRO A 458 18.90 8.56 -17.73
CA PRO A 458 18.86 7.46 -16.77
C PRO A 458 18.55 6.15 -17.48
N PHE A 459 19.09 5.04 -17.00
CA PHE A 459 18.94 3.71 -17.63
C PHE A 459 17.48 3.37 -18.00
N TRP A 460 16.52 3.88 -17.23
CA TRP A 460 15.08 3.70 -17.40
C TRP A 460 14.37 4.84 -18.13
N SER A 461 15.07 5.81 -18.73
CA SER A 461 14.41 6.93 -19.43
C SER A 461 13.58 6.48 -20.64
N THR A 462 13.83 5.27 -21.14
CA THR A 462 13.08 4.61 -22.20
C THR A 462 12.07 3.59 -21.67
N PHE A 463 11.96 3.43 -20.34
CA PHE A 463 11.05 2.50 -19.70
C PHE A 463 9.60 2.87 -20.04
N LYS A 464 8.89 1.92 -20.65
CA LYS A 464 7.47 2.04 -20.97
C LYS A 464 6.69 1.22 -19.95
N LYS A 465 5.67 1.83 -19.35
CA LYS A 465 4.68 1.09 -18.54
C LYS A 465 4.12 -0.06 -19.37
N GLU A 466 4.00 -1.23 -18.76
CA GLU A 466 3.49 -2.43 -19.44
C GLU A 466 2.05 -2.24 -19.89
N SER A 467 1.88 -1.99 -21.19
CA SER A 467 0.59 -2.10 -21.85
C SER A 467 0.34 -3.56 -22.28
N PRO A 468 -0.92 -3.96 -22.50
CA PRO A 468 -1.23 -5.24 -23.15
C PRO A 468 -0.50 -5.43 -24.49
N SER A 469 -0.33 -4.36 -25.27
CA SER A 469 0.42 -4.39 -26.53
C SER A 469 1.91 -4.64 -26.32
N LEU A 470 2.53 -4.02 -25.31
CA LEU A 470 3.94 -4.24 -24.98
C LEU A 470 4.16 -5.66 -24.44
N ARG A 471 3.23 -6.21 -23.66
CA ARG A 471 3.30 -7.60 -23.17
C ARG A 471 3.19 -8.61 -24.32
N ARG A 472 2.27 -8.41 -25.27
CA ARG A 472 2.17 -9.25 -26.47
C ARG A 472 3.46 -9.21 -27.30
N GLU A 473 4.01 -8.02 -27.49
CA GLU A 473 5.27 -7.86 -28.24
C GLU A 473 6.46 -8.47 -27.49
N ALA A 474 6.53 -8.30 -26.17
CA ALA A 474 7.54 -8.93 -25.34
C ALA A 474 7.45 -10.46 -25.39
N LEU A 475 6.24 -11.04 -25.28
CA LEU A 475 6.03 -12.47 -25.44
C LEU A 475 6.47 -12.94 -26.83
N ARG A 476 6.11 -12.19 -27.89
CA ARG A 476 6.52 -12.53 -29.25
C ARG A 476 8.04 -12.60 -29.39
N ILE A 477 8.77 -11.62 -28.82
CA ILE A 477 10.23 -11.56 -28.87
C ILE A 477 10.86 -12.67 -28.03
N ASP A 478 10.39 -12.87 -26.80
CA ASP A 478 10.93 -13.90 -25.90
C ASP A 478 10.65 -15.30 -26.46
N TRP A 479 9.47 -15.53 -27.02
CA TRP A 479 9.10 -16.80 -27.66
C TRP A 479 9.98 -17.11 -28.87
N LEU A 480 10.26 -16.11 -29.73
CA LEU A 480 11.14 -16.26 -30.89
C LEU A 480 12.58 -16.64 -30.50
N ARG A 481 12.99 -16.32 -29.27
CA ARG A 481 14.33 -16.60 -28.74
C ARG A 481 14.42 -17.95 -28.01
N CYS A 482 13.29 -18.53 -27.62
CA CYS A 482 13.25 -19.84 -26.98
C CYS A 482 13.53 -20.96 -28.00
N ARG A 483 14.28 -21.99 -27.58
CA ARG A 483 14.59 -23.18 -28.39
C ARG A 483 13.67 -24.35 -28.03
N LEU A 484 12.38 -24.17 -28.29
CA LEU A 484 11.35 -25.12 -27.88
C LEU A 484 11.25 -26.35 -28.77
N GLY A 485 11.79 -26.35 -29.99
CA GLY A 485 11.75 -27.53 -30.88
C GLY A 485 12.44 -28.78 -30.32
N HIS A 486 13.31 -28.64 -29.31
CA HIS A 486 13.91 -29.76 -28.58
C HIS A 486 13.19 -30.11 -27.27
N VAL A 487 12.15 -29.35 -26.93
CA VAL A 487 11.38 -29.47 -25.68
C VAL A 487 9.99 -30.00 -25.97
N VAL A 488 9.34 -29.49 -27.02
CA VAL A 488 7.97 -29.81 -27.42
C VAL A 488 7.88 -30.02 -28.94
N PRO A 489 6.98 -30.89 -29.43
CA PRO A 489 6.78 -31.11 -30.87
C PRO A 489 6.40 -29.83 -31.60
N GLU A 490 6.89 -29.64 -32.84
CA GLU A 490 6.58 -28.45 -33.65
C GLU A 490 5.07 -28.21 -33.83
N THR A 491 4.29 -29.29 -33.89
CA THR A 491 2.84 -29.26 -34.02
C THR A 491 2.11 -28.65 -32.81
N GLU A 492 2.76 -28.58 -31.64
CA GLU A 492 2.14 -28.11 -30.38
C GLU A 492 2.62 -26.71 -29.97
N ILE A 493 3.67 -26.18 -30.61
CA ILE A 493 4.33 -24.93 -30.20
C ILE A 493 3.34 -23.75 -30.17
N ASP A 494 2.49 -23.63 -31.17
CA ASP A 494 1.53 -22.52 -31.28
C ASP A 494 0.42 -22.61 -30.22
N ASP A 495 -0.02 -23.82 -29.88
CA ASP A 495 -1.04 -24.04 -28.87
C ASP A 495 -0.50 -23.72 -27.46
N ILE A 496 0.74 -24.11 -27.18
CA ILE A 496 1.42 -23.76 -25.92
C ILE A 496 1.60 -22.24 -25.82
N LYS A 497 2.03 -21.58 -26.91
CA LYS A 497 2.16 -20.12 -26.94
C LYS A 497 0.85 -19.42 -26.61
N LYS A 498 -0.25 -19.89 -27.21
CA LYS A 498 -1.59 -19.36 -27.01
C LYS A 498 -2.09 -19.60 -25.58
N ALA A 499 -1.79 -20.76 -25.00
CA ALA A 499 -2.08 -21.07 -23.61
C ALA A 499 -1.28 -20.20 -22.63
N MET A 500 -0.04 -19.84 -22.98
CA MET A 500 0.81 -19.00 -22.13
C MET A 500 0.47 -17.50 -22.17
N GLU A 501 -0.11 -17.00 -23.26
CA GLU A 501 -0.36 -15.56 -23.45
C GLU A 501 -1.09 -14.87 -22.27
N PRO A 502 -2.17 -15.45 -21.68
CA PRO A 502 -2.84 -14.88 -20.52
C PRO A 502 -1.96 -14.81 -19.25
N HIS A 503 -0.98 -15.71 -19.14
CA HIS A 503 -0.12 -15.86 -17.96
C HIS A 503 1.22 -15.13 -18.08
N TYR A 504 1.58 -14.66 -19.27
CA TYR A 504 2.87 -14.02 -19.51
C TYR A 504 3.13 -12.80 -18.61
N GLY A 505 2.08 -12.06 -18.25
CA GLY A 505 2.19 -10.97 -17.27
C GLY A 505 2.69 -11.43 -15.89
N TRP A 506 2.17 -12.57 -15.41
CA TRP A 506 2.61 -13.18 -14.15
C TRP A 506 4.04 -13.68 -14.23
N LEU A 507 4.45 -14.23 -15.38
CA LEU A 507 5.84 -14.62 -15.62
C LEU A 507 6.79 -13.42 -15.57
N MET A 508 6.41 -12.29 -16.15
CA MET A 508 7.20 -11.05 -16.06
C MET A 508 7.34 -10.55 -14.62
N CYS A 509 6.26 -10.59 -13.84
CA CYS A 509 6.29 -10.25 -12.41
C CYS A 509 7.18 -11.21 -11.62
N LEU A 510 7.07 -12.51 -11.88
CA LEU A 510 7.88 -13.54 -11.24
C LEU A 510 9.36 -13.36 -11.58
N TYR A 511 9.69 -13.16 -12.87
CA TYR A 511 11.05 -12.88 -13.31
C TYR A 511 11.63 -11.68 -12.58
N ARG A 512 10.89 -10.55 -12.53
CA ARG A 512 11.32 -9.33 -11.82
C ARG A 512 11.59 -9.57 -10.34
N ARG A 513 10.67 -10.29 -9.67
CA ARG A 513 10.79 -10.60 -8.25
C ARG A 513 12.05 -11.41 -7.99
N VAL A 514 12.21 -12.53 -8.69
CA VAL A 514 13.33 -13.45 -8.47
C VAL A 514 14.66 -12.81 -8.88
N SER A 515 14.71 -12.13 -10.04
CA SER A 515 15.91 -11.43 -10.50
C SER A 515 16.31 -10.22 -9.65
N SER A 516 15.48 -9.82 -8.68
CA SER A 516 15.78 -8.71 -7.75
C SER A 516 16.36 -9.17 -6.41
N GLN A 517 16.30 -10.47 -6.11
CA GLN A 517 16.73 -11.01 -4.81
C GLN A 517 18.25 -11.02 -4.63
N ASP A 518 19.00 -11.12 -5.73
CA ASP A 518 20.46 -11.03 -5.72
C ASP A 518 20.93 -10.35 -7.01
N VAL A 519 21.64 -9.24 -6.88
CA VAL A 519 22.15 -8.45 -8.01
C VAL A 519 23.59 -8.91 -8.24
N SER A 520 23.77 -10.01 -8.97
CA SER A 520 25.09 -10.54 -9.31
C SER A 520 25.35 -10.50 -10.83
N GLY A 521 26.60 -10.26 -11.22
CA GLY A 521 27.04 -10.17 -12.62
C GLY A 521 26.85 -8.81 -13.29
N GLU A 522 27.35 -8.66 -14.52
CA GLU A 522 27.45 -7.37 -15.25
C GLU A 522 26.09 -6.72 -15.57
N ILE A 523 25.01 -7.50 -15.62
CA ILE A 523 23.66 -6.99 -15.93
C ILE A 523 22.77 -6.77 -14.71
N GLY A 524 23.17 -7.21 -13.52
CA GLY A 524 22.48 -7.02 -12.25
C GLY A 524 21.07 -7.63 -12.08
N PHE A 525 20.39 -8.06 -13.15
CA PHE A 525 18.98 -8.51 -13.09
C PHE A 525 18.73 -9.82 -13.84
N GLY A 526 19.51 -10.86 -13.56
CA GLY A 526 19.27 -12.21 -14.07
C GLY A 526 19.10 -13.23 -12.94
N ILE A 527 18.46 -14.35 -13.23
CA ILE A 527 18.17 -15.38 -12.23
C ILE A 527 19.32 -16.39 -12.16
N SER A 528 19.93 -16.52 -10.99
CA SER A 528 21.00 -17.48 -10.75
C SER A 528 20.47 -18.91 -10.67
N GLN A 529 21.37 -19.89 -10.80
CA GLN A 529 21.01 -21.30 -10.67
C GLN A 529 20.44 -21.62 -9.28
N LEU A 530 21.00 -21.01 -8.23
CA LEU A 530 20.49 -21.15 -6.86
C LEU A 530 19.06 -20.63 -6.75
N GLN A 531 18.80 -19.41 -7.23
CA GLN A 531 17.47 -18.80 -7.19
C GLN A 531 16.43 -19.59 -8.01
N ALA A 532 16.83 -20.11 -9.16
CA ALA A 532 15.96 -20.98 -9.97
C ALA A 532 15.64 -22.28 -9.23
N GLY A 533 16.62 -22.87 -8.54
CA GLY A 533 16.44 -24.06 -7.71
C GLY A 533 15.50 -23.83 -6.52
N GLU A 534 15.74 -22.77 -5.75
CA GLU A 534 14.91 -22.36 -4.61
C GLU A 534 13.47 -22.11 -5.05
N LEU A 535 13.26 -21.37 -6.15
CA LEU A 535 11.93 -21.14 -6.68
C LEU A 535 11.18 -22.45 -7.01
N MET A 536 11.86 -23.40 -7.67
CA MET A 536 11.22 -24.68 -8.01
C MET A 536 10.96 -25.54 -6.77
N ALA A 537 11.79 -25.43 -5.73
CA ALA A 537 11.57 -26.10 -4.45
C ALA A 537 10.38 -25.49 -3.71
N ASP A 538 10.29 -24.16 -3.65
CA ASP A 538 9.17 -23.43 -3.05
C ASP A 538 7.83 -23.74 -3.74
N CYS A 539 7.85 -23.94 -5.06
CA CYS A 539 6.69 -24.37 -5.83
C CYS A 539 6.35 -25.87 -5.67
N GLY A 540 7.11 -26.64 -4.88
CA GLY A 540 6.92 -28.08 -4.71
C GLY A 540 7.27 -28.92 -5.96
N ILE A 541 7.93 -28.33 -6.96
CA ILE A 541 8.33 -29.01 -8.18
C ILE A 541 9.60 -29.84 -7.96
N CYS A 542 10.53 -29.35 -7.12
CA CYS A 542 11.74 -30.06 -6.72
C CYS A 542 11.46 -31.05 -5.57
N ASP A 543 10.62 -32.04 -5.83
CA ASP A 543 10.16 -33.03 -4.82
C ASP A 543 11.16 -34.16 -4.53
N GLY A 544 12.29 -34.22 -5.27
CA GLY A 544 13.29 -35.28 -5.16
C GLY A 544 12.88 -36.63 -5.76
N SER A 545 11.60 -36.80 -6.09
CA SER A 545 11.03 -38.04 -6.62
C SER A 545 10.84 -37.98 -8.13
N THR A 546 10.19 -36.91 -8.63
CA THR A 546 9.91 -36.64 -10.03
C THR A 546 10.90 -35.62 -10.61
N THR A 547 11.29 -34.61 -9.84
CA THR A 547 12.31 -33.64 -10.21
C THR A 547 13.34 -33.50 -9.09
N LYS A 548 14.57 -33.91 -9.38
CA LYS A 548 15.72 -33.75 -8.50
C LYS A 548 16.42 -32.42 -8.79
N VAL A 549 17.21 -31.94 -7.84
CA VAL A 549 18.07 -30.75 -8.03
C VAL A 549 18.94 -30.89 -9.29
N ALA A 550 19.52 -32.06 -9.53
CA ALA A 550 20.30 -32.35 -10.73
C ALA A 550 19.49 -32.26 -12.05
N ASP A 551 18.16 -32.43 -12.01
CA ASP A 551 17.29 -32.23 -13.17
C ASP A 551 17.11 -30.74 -13.44
N LEU A 552 16.92 -29.95 -12.39
CA LEU A 552 16.83 -28.49 -12.48
C LEU A 552 18.14 -27.90 -13.02
N ASP A 553 19.28 -28.37 -12.54
CA ASP A 553 20.60 -27.95 -13.01
C ASP A 553 20.78 -28.20 -14.52
N ARG A 554 20.39 -29.39 -14.98
CA ARG A 554 20.42 -29.74 -16.41
C ARG A 554 19.50 -28.85 -17.24
N ASN A 555 18.29 -28.58 -16.76
CA ASN A 555 17.34 -27.72 -17.45
C ASN A 555 17.79 -26.25 -17.46
N PHE A 556 18.42 -25.78 -16.39
CA PHE A 556 19.02 -24.45 -16.29
C PHE A 556 20.15 -24.29 -17.31
N ILE A 557 21.08 -25.25 -17.36
CA ILE A 557 22.17 -25.27 -18.34
C ILE A 557 21.61 -25.28 -19.77
N ALA A 558 20.60 -26.11 -20.03
CA ALA A 558 19.98 -26.21 -21.36
C ALA A 558 19.26 -24.93 -21.81
N ALA A 559 18.59 -24.24 -20.88
CA ALA A 559 17.92 -22.97 -21.16
C ALA A 559 18.92 -21.85 -21.50
N LYS A 560 20.09 -21.85 -20.86
CA LYS A 560 21.15 -20.85 -21.03
C LYS A 560 22.01 -21.02 -22.29
N VAL A 561 21.92 -22.17 -22.97
CA VAL A 561 22.61 -22.32 -24.27
C VAL A 561 22.19 -21.13 -25.15
N THR A 562 23.07 -20.56 -25.97
CA THR A 562 22.68 -19.50 -26.92
C THR A 562 23.37 -19.79 -28.25
N PRO A 563 22.62 -19.95 -29.36
CA PRO A 563 23.20 -20.21 -30.67
C PRO A 563 24.23 -19.16 -31.07
N VAL A 564 25.28 -19.56 -31.79
CA VAL A 564 26.39 -18.68 -32.19
C VAL A 564 25.88 -17.50 -33.01
N GLU A 565 24.90 -17.74 -33.88
CA GLU A 565 24.25 -16.76 -34.73
C GLU A 565 23.48 -15.73 -33.89
N MET A 566 22.83 -16.16 -32.81
CA MET A 566 22.11 -15.29 -31.90
C MET A 566 23.09 -14.43 -31.09
N LYS A 567 24.20 -15.01 -30.59
CA LYS A 567 25.24 -14.27 -29.87
C LYS A 567 25.77 -13.08 -30.67
N LYS A 568 25.89 -13.19 -32.00
CA LYS A 568 26.34 -12.10 -32.89
C LYS A 568 25.40 -10.89 -32.92
N THR A 569 24.13 -11.07 -32.57
CA THR A 569 23.08 -10.02 -32.61
C THR A 569 22.71 -9.48 -31.23
N MET A 570 23.24 -10.07 -30.15
CA MET A 570 22.93 -9.66 -28.79
C MET A 570 23.81 -8.48 -28.37
N ALA A 571 23.17 -7.42 -27.87
CA ALA A 571 23.89 -6.28 -27.30
C ALA A 571 24.65 -6.64 -26.01
N ILE A 572 24.20 -7.69 -25.31
CA ILE A 572 24.80 -8.19 -24.07
C ILE A 572 24.66 -9.71 -24.07
N VAL A 573 25.76 -10.42 -23.80
CA VAL A 573 25.79 -11.88 -23.61
C VAL A 573 26.01 -12.15 -22.12
N ASN A 574 25.12 -12.92 -21.50
CA ASN A 574 25.23 -13.26 -20.09
C ASN A 574 25.34 -14.78 -19.91
N ASP A 575 26.52 -15.23 -19.49
CA ASP A 575 26.81 -16.66 -19.36
C ASP A 575 26.54 -17.20 -17.94
N LYS A 576 26.14 -16.35 -16.97
CA LYS A 576 26.02 -16.74 -15.56
C LYS A 576 24.58 -16.89 -15.07
N THR A 577 23.68 -16.03 -15.51
CA THR A 577 22.29 -15.98 -15.01
C THR A 577 21.30 -16.00 -16.16
N LEU A 578 20.07 -16.47 -15.91
CA LEU A 578 19.02 -16.52 -16.93
C LEU A 578 18.45 -15.13 -17.14
N VAL A 579 18.41 -14.68 -18.40
CA VAL A 579 17.59 -13.54 -18.81
C VAL A 579 16.15 -13.97 -19.08
N ARG A 580 15.21 -13.02 -19.23
CA ARG A 580 13.76 -13.29 -19.25
C ARG A 580 13.30 -14.41 -20.20
N TYR A 581 13.81 -14.46 -21.42
CA TYR A 581 13.44 -15.53 -22.37
C TYR A 581 14.06 -16.89 -21.99
N GLU A 582 15.25 -16.92 -21.40
CA GLU A 582 15.90 -18.14 -20.92
C GLU A 582 15.19 -18.66 -19.68
N PHE A 583 14.68 -17.77 -18.82
CA PHE A 583 13.82 -18.14 -17.71
C PHE A 583 12.48 -18.74 -18.18
N LEU A 584 11.87 -18.16 -19.21
CA LEU A 584 10.70 -18.75 -19.87
C LEU A 584 11.01 -20.16 -20.41
N GLU A 585 12.13 -20.33 -21.12
CA GLU A 585 12.56 -21.64 -21.61
C GLU A 585 12.83 -22.63 -20.47
N PHE A 586 13.45 -22.18 -19.37
CA PHE A 586 13.66 -22.98 -18.17
C PHE A 586 12.35 -23.49 -17.59
N LEU A 587 11.35 -22.62 -17.40
CA LEU A 587 10.03 -23.01 -16.89
C LEU A 587 9.35 -24.05 -17.80
N LEU A 588 9.42 -23.87 -19.12
CA LEU A 588 8.85 -24.82 -20.07
C LEU A 588 9.57 -26.17 -20.05
N ARG A 589 10.90 -26.16 -19.92
CA ARG A 589 11.71 -27.39 -19.80
C ARG A 589 11.41 -28.13 -18.51
N VAL A 590 11.30 -27.42 -17.39
CA VAL A 590 10.93 -28.00 -16.10
C VAL A 590 9.50 -28.54 -16.13
N ALA A 591 8.54 -27.81 -16.73
CA ALA A 591 7.18 -28.31 -16.91
C ALA A 591 7.12 -29.60 -17.75
N ASN A 592 7.86 -29.65 -18.86
CA ASN A 592 7.96 -30.85 -19.67
C ASN A 592 8.60 -32.03 -18.89
N HIS A 593 9.65 -31.76 -18.11
CA HIS A 593 10.28 -32.77 -17.26
C HIS A 593 9.32 -33.29 -16.18
N HIS A 594 8.74 -32.37 -15.40
CA HIS A 594 7.97 -32.68 -14.20
C HIS A 594 6.55 -33.16 -14.48
N PHE A 595 5.89 -32.74 -15.56
CA PHE A 595 4.52 -33.17 -15.85
C PHE A 595 4.46 -34.28 -16.90
N PHE A 596 5.26 -34.19 -17.96
CA PHE A 596 5.14 -35.13 -19.07
C PHE A 596 6.12 -36.30 -18.97
N LYS A 597 7.41 -36.04 -18.72
CA LYS A 597 8.44 -37.10 -18.69
C LYS A 597 8.39 -37.96 -17.42
N SER A 598 7.98 -37.39 -16.29
CA SER A 598 7.80 -38.09 -15.03
C SER A 598 6.49 -38.92 -14.97
N GLY A 599 5.56 -38.69 -15.89
CA GLY A 599 4.25 -39.35 -15.93
C GLY A 599 3.20 -38.80 -14.94
N VAL A 600 3.45 -37.65 -14.30
CA VAL A 600 2.51 -36.98 -13.38
C VAL A 600 1.26 -36.49 -14.12
N ALA A 601 1.39 -36.07 -15.38
CA ALA A 601 0.29 -35.78 -16.29
C ALA A 601 0.19 -36.88 -17.36
N ARG A 602 -1.01 -37.44 -17.57
CA ARG A 602 -1.27 -38.38 -18.67
C ARG A 602 -1.85 -37.63 -19.87
N PRO A 603 -1.28 -37.75 -21.09
CA PRO A 603 -1.94 -37.26 -22.29
C PRO A 603 -3.21 -38.09 -22.54
N GLU A 604 -4.36 -37.43 -22.73
CA GLU A 604 -5.58 -38.11 -23.18
C GLU A 604 -5.34 -38.64 -24.60
N LEU A 605 -5.39 -39.97 -24.76
CA LEU A 605 -5.21 -40.68 -26.03
C LEU A 605 -6.36 -40.38 -27.03
N GLY A 606 -6.03 -39.91 -28.24
CA GLY A 606 -6.90 -39.92 -29.43
C GLY A 606 -6.26 -39.22 -30.66
N PRO A 607 -6.49 -39.67 -31.92
CA PRO A 607 -5.71 -39.29 -33.10
C PRO A 607 -5.99 -37.86 -33.60
N PRO A 608 -5.09 -37.24 -34.39
CA PRO A 608 -5.16 -35.81 -34.69
C PRO A 608 -6.09 -35.54 -35.88
N SER A 609 -7.21 -34.85 -35.68
CA SER A 609 -7.84 -33.99 -36.70
C SER A 609 -8.92 -33.06 -36.08
N PRO A 610 -9.33 -31.99 -36.78
CA PRO A 610 -9.29 -30.61 -36.32
C PRO A 610 -10.62 -30.17 -35.70
N LEU A 611 -10.57 -29.11 -34.88
CA LEU A 611 -11.72 -28.43 -34.26
C LEU A 611 -12.27 -29.14 -33.00
N CYS A 612 -11.64 -28.89 -31.86
CA CYS A 612 -12.36 -28.88 -30.59
C CYS A 612 -12.06 -27.58 -29.83
N LYS A 613 -12.88 -26.57 -30.12
CA LYS A 613 -13.06 -25.41 -29.26
C LYS A 613 -13.63 -25.92 -27.93
N SER A 614 -13.16 -25.30 -26.84
CA SER A 614 -13.67 -25.41 -25.46
C SER A 614 -13.53 -26.79 -24.81
N ARG A 615 -12.60 -26.91 -23.86
CA ARG A 615 -12.92 -27.16 -22.45
C ARG A 615 -11.66 -27.23 -21.60
N HIS A 616 -11.73 -26.46 -20.52
CA HIS A 616 -11.00 -26.47 -19.25
C HIS A 616 -9.85 -27.47 -19.07
N VAL A 617 -8.64 -26.93 -18.85
CA VAL A 617 -7.73 -27.52 -17.86
C VAL A 617 -8.28 -27.12 -16.50
N GLN A 618 -9.03 -28.02 -15.85
CA GLN A 618 -9.16 -27.98 -14.40
C GLN A 618 -7.79 -28.34 -13.84
N LEU A 619 -7.06 -27.36 -13.31
CA LEU A 619 -5.97 -27.63 -12.38
C LEU A 619 -6.57 -28.43 -11.23
N ALA A 620 -6.00 -29.61 -10.98
CA ALA A 620 -6.38 -30.48 -9.89
C ALA A 620 -6.42 -29.68 -8.58
N ARG A 621 -7.59 -29.61 -7.95
CA ARG A 621 -7.68 -29.32 -6.52
C ARG A 621 -7.05 -30.51 -5.81
N GLY A 622 -5.75 -30.40 -5.52
CA GLY A 622 -5.09 -31.23 -4.52
C GLY A 622 -5.68 -30.87 -3.17
N ASN A 623 -6.12 -31.89 -2.44
CA ASN A 623 -6.57 -31.78 -1.06
C ASN A 623 -5.58 -30.97 -0.21
N ASP A 624 -6.17 -30.18 0.69
CA ASP A 624 -5.61 -29.63 1.91
C ASP A 624 -4.20 -30.13 2.27
N ASN A 625 -3.23 -29.22 2.17
CA ASN A 625 -2.52 -28.72 3.34
C ASN A 625 -1.75 -27.46 2.94
N GLY A 626 -2.09 -26.36 3.61
CA GLY A 626 -1.75 -25.01 3.20
C GLY A 626 -0.27 -24.79 2.88
N ARG A 627 -0.05 -24.19 1.71
CA ARG A 627 0.96 -23.18 1.35
C ARG A 627 0.76 -22.85 -0.13
N SER A 628 0.48 -21.60 -0.43
CA SER A 628 0.37 -21.05 -1.80
C SER A 628 1.45 -20.01 -2.03
#